data_AF-A0A453HQ42-F1
#
_entry.id   AF-A0A453HQ42-F1
#
_cell.length_a   1.000
_cell.length_b   1.000
_cell.length_c   1.000
_cell.angle_alpha   90.00
_cell.angle_beta   90.00
_cell.angle_gamma   90.00
#
_symmetry.space_group_name_H-M   'P 1'
#
loop_
_entity.id
_entity.type
_entity.pdbx_description
1 polymer ?
#
loop_
_entity_poly.entity_id
_entity_poly.type
_entity_poly.pdbx_seq_one_letter_code
_entity_poly.pdbx_strand_id
1 'polypeptide(L)' 'KLVSRVYGREIIMRDRTRFHHFRDGHCSCGDFW' A
#
# COMPACT_ATOMS: atom_id res chain seq x y z
N LYS A 1 -3.64 2.65 -7.59
CA LYS A 1 -4.62 3.17 -6.59
C LYS A 1 -6.03 2.50 -6.64
N LEU A 2 -6.34 1.60 -7.60
CA LEU A 2 -7.66 0.94 -7.69
C LEU A 2 -7.80 -0.36 -6.89
N VAL A 3 -6.75 -1.17 -6.78
CA VAL A 3 -6.84 -2.53 -6.21
C VAL A 3 -7.10 -2.54 -4.71
N SER A 4 -6.51 -1.59 -3.96
CA SER A 4 -6.66 -1.54 -2.50
C SER A 4 -8.06 -1.11 -2.04
N ARG A 5 -8.73 -0.22 -2.79
CA ARG A 5 -10.03 0.34 -2.39
C ARG A 5 -11.21 -0.60 -2.69
N VAL A 6 -11.08 -1.47 -3.70
CA VAL A 6 -12.15 -2.37 -4.16
C VAL A 6 -12.24 -3.65 -3.33
N TYR A 7 -11.13 -4.11 -2.74
CA TYR A 7 -11.09 -5.41 -2.09
C TYR A 7 -10.98 -5.40 -0.57
N GLY A 8 -10.88 -4.24 0.08
CA GLY A 8 -10.67 -4.15 1.54
C GLY A 8 -9.49 -4.98 2.03
N ARG A 9 -8.56 -5.31 1.12
CA ARG A 9 -7.40 -6.16 1.36
C ARG A 9 -6.20 -5.26 1.54
N GLU A 10 -5.48 -5.49 2.62
CA GLU A 10 -4.17 -4.89 2.85
C GLU A 10 -3.23 -5.35 1.73
N ILE A 11 -2.69 -4.41 0.95
CA ILE A 11 -1.71 -4.71 -0.10
C ILE A 11 -0.34 -4.43 0.48
N ILE A 12 0.46 -5.47 0.64
CA ILE A 12 1.86 -5.36 1.06
C ILE A 12 2.71 -5.36 -0.20
N MET A 13 3.35 -4.23 -0.49
CA MET A 13 4.24 -4.06 -1.64
C MET A 13 5.67 -3.98 -1.15
N ARG A 14 6.59 -4.74 -1.74
CA ARG A 14 8.00 -4.73 -1.37
C ARG A 14 8.81 -3.94 -2.39
N ASP A 15 9.45 -2.87 -1.95
CA ASP A 15 10.57 -2.19 -2.63
C ASP A 15 11.91 -2.90 -2.29
N ARG A 16 12.98 -2.57 -3.03
CA ARG A 16 14.37 -2.95 -2.78
C ARG A 16 14.78 -2.83 -1.31
N THR A 17 14.23 -1.87 -0.56
CA THR A 17 14.63 -1.63 0.84
C THR A 17 13.51 -1.65 1.87
N ARG A 18 12.22 -1.57 1.48
CA ARG A 18 11.11 -1.41 2.43
C ARG A 18 9.83 -2.14 2.01
N PHE A 19 8.99 -2.45 2.99
CA PHE A 19 7.62 -2.91 2.79
C PHE A 19 6.66 -1.74 2.94
N HIS A 20 5.79 -1.58 1.96
CA HIS A 20 4.72 -0.59 1.92
C HIS A 20 3.41 -1.30 2.20
N HIS A 21 2.75 -0.92 3.30
CA HIS A 21 1.42 -1.44 3.63
C HIS A 21 0.39 -0.45 3.10
N PHE A 22 -0.39 -0.88 2.11
CA PHE A 22 -1.46 -0.09 1.55
C PHE A 22 -2.81 -0.55 2.10
N ARG A 23 -3.52 0.38 2.72
CA ARG A 23 -4.88 0.19 3.24
C ARG A 23 -5.79 1.26 2.65
N ASP A 24 -6.90 0.85 2.03
CA ASP A 24 -7.90 1.73 1.42
C ASP A 24 -7.37 2.74 0.38
N GLY A 25 -6.21 2.44 -0.20
CA GLY A 25 -5.50 3.28 -1.17
C GLY A 25 -4.45 4.22 -0.59
N HIS A 26 -4.24 4.23 0.74
CA HIS A 26 -3.17 4.97 1.41
C HIS A 26 -2.04 4.06 1.87
N CYS A 27 -0.81 4.51 1.67
CA CYS A 27 0.37 3.84 2.20
C CYS A 27 0.63 4.26 3.66
N SER A 28 0.88 3.30 4.54
CA SER A 28 1.33 3.58 5.92
C SER A 28 2.69 4.28 5.99
N CYS A 29 3.46 4.23 4.89
CA CYS A 29 4.74 4.92 4.77
C CYS A 29 4.59 6.43 4.52
N GLY A 30 3.36 6.97 4.43
CA GLY A 30 3.10 8.40 4.27
C GLY A 30 3.24 8.92 2.84
N ASP A 31 2.99 8.07 1.83
CA ASP A 31 3.17 8.39 0.39
C ASP A 31 4.59 8.84 0.00
N PHE A 32 5.59 8.61 0.86
CA PHE A 32 7.00 8.67 0.49
C PHE A 32 7.29 7.45 -0.41
N TRP A 33 7.38 7.70 -1.71
CA TRP A 33 7.69 6.70 -2.74
C TRP A 33 9.16 6.27 -2.67
#